data_AF-A0A2E4MXB0-F1
#
_entry.id   AF-A0A2E4MXB0-F1
#
_cell.length_a   1.000
_cell.length_b   1.000
_cell.length_c   1.000
_cell.angle_alpha   90.00
_cell.angle_beta   90.00
_cell.angle_gamma   90.00
#
_symmetry.space_group_name_H-M   'P 1'
#
loop_
_entity.id
_entity.type
_entity.pdbx_description
1 polymer ?
#
loop_
_entity_poly.entity_id
_entity_poly.type
_entity_poly.pdbx_seq_one_letter_code
_entity_poly.pdbx_strand_id
1 'polypeptide(L)'
;MTWNKSLGFLVNIRFTPEVIVKSDSPSDPQAALPGVMDHVDVSFTRARAILVASRLKPILLKHCLRSPSGKPLCQLAGSLRRRARHVHDIDIVVSISRTPDDLMAPEQNPRSCLREAIIAREGEIVSWGPDHARFIFEEVPVDIYFTKPSRFAVALVVATGSVHHLRKLDLRARERKLRLQPENHLIQRQDQSEILMRSEDEVYSILGMPYQSPQMRA
;
A
#
# COMPACT_ATOMS: atom_id res chain seq x y z
N MET A 1 42.21 24.32 -4.78
CA MET A 1 41.32 25.44 -4.39
C MET A 1 40.02 24.85 -3.88
N THR A 2 39.95 24.64 -2.57
CA THR A 2 38.79 24.14 -1.84
C THR A 2 37.85 25.31 -1.56
N TRP A 3 36.58 25.19 -1.98
CA TRP A 3 35.53 26.13 -1.61
C TRP A 3 34.59 25.46 -0.60
N ASN A 4 34.68 25.96 0.63
CA ASN A 4 33.82 25.65 1.76
C ASN A 4 32.73 26.75 1.80
N LYS A 5 31.45 26.37 1.91
CA LYS A 5 30.37 27.33 2.20
C LYS A 5 29.50 26.78 3.32
N SER A 6 29.77 27.31 4.50
CA SER A 6 28.95 27.26 5.70
C SER A 6 27.99 28.47 5.69
N LEU A 7 26.69 28.23 5.84
CA LEU A 7 25.68 29.16 6.39
C LEU A 7 24.79 28.26 7.28
N GLY A 8 24.53 28.50 8.56
CA GLY A 8 24.52 29.75 9.31
C GLY A 8 23.07 30.16 9.57
N PHE A 9 22.40 29.55 10.55
CA PHE A 9 21.18 30.08 11.16
C PHE A 9 21.17 29.79 12.67
N LEU A 10 21.45 30.84 13.44
CA LEU A 10 21.22 30.95 14.88
C LEU A 10 19.82 31.51 15.08
N VAL A 11 18.97 30.82 15.83
CA VAL A 11 17.75 31.42 16.40
C VAL A 11 17.91 31.42 17.92
N ASN A 12 17.86 32.63 18.46
CA ASN A 12 18.08 32.99 19.84
C ASN A 12 16.69 33.20 20.47
N ILE A 13 16.28 32.35 21.42
CA ILE A 13 15.01 32.53 22.15
C ILE A 13 15.33 32.85 23.61
N ARG A 14 14.98 34.07 24.01
CA ARG A 14 15.08 34.59 25.39
C ARG A 14 13.88 34.12 26.23
N PHE A 15 14.13 33.89 27.52
CA PHE A 15 13.16 33.50 28.54
C PHE A 15 12.79 34.65 29.50
N THR A 16 11.63 34.49 30.17
CA THR A 16 11.10 35.08 31.45
C THR A 16 10.15 36.29 31.38
N PRO A 17 9.26 36.54 32.38
CA PRO A 17 8.53 35.61 33.29
C PRO A 17 7.01 35.94 33.48
N GLU A 18 6.38 35.11 34.33
CA GLU A 18 4.99 35.01 34.82
C GLU A 18 4.18 36.29 35.10
N VAL A 19 2.85 36.19 34.88
CA VAL A 19 1.83 36.91 35.66
C VAL A 19 0.73 35.92 36.07
N ILE A 20 0.55 35.78 37.39
CA ILE A 20 -0.52 35.02 38.05
C ILE A 20 -1.70 35.96 38.30
N VAL A 21 -2.91 35.60 37.86
CA VAL A 21 -4.16 36.15 38.40
C VAL A 21 -5.13 35.00 38.68
N LYS A 22 -5.48 34.82 39.96
CA LYS A 22 -6.60 33.99 40.43
C LYS A 22 -7.89 34.81 40.42
N SER A 23 -9.00 34.21 39.99
CA SER A 23 -10.35 34.58 40.42
C SER A 23 -11.28 33.36 40.35
N ASP A 24 -11.87 33.00 41.49
CA ASP A 24 -12.76 31.86 41.69
C ASP A 24 -14.23 32.12 41.25
N SER A 25 -14.77 31.23 40.39
CA SER A 25 -16.15 30.63 40.33
C SER A 25 -17.41 31.53 40.20
N PRO A 26 -18.58 31.07 39.63
CA PRO A 26 -19.12 29.70 39.68
C PRO A 26 -19.78 29.11 38.41
N SER A 27 -19.78 27.77 38.38
CA SER A 27 -20.76 26.83 37.79
C SER A 27 -21.32 27.04 36.38
N ASP A 28 -20.88 26.19 35.45
CA ASP A 28 -21.77 25.63 34.42
C ASP A 28 -21.41 24.15 34.18
N PRO A 29 -22.31 23.17 34.44
CA PRO A 29 -22.00 21.75 34.34
C PRO A 29 -22.25 21.29 32.90
N GLN A 30 -21.35 21.67 32.00
CA GLN A 30 -21.09 20.85 30.81
C GLN A 30 -19.74 20.17 31.00
N ALA A 31 -19.75 19.22 31.95
CA ALA A 31 -18.81 18.13 31.97
C ALA A 31 -18.94 17.41 30.61
N ALA A 32 -18.08 17.78 29.66
CA ALA A 32 -17.75 16.89 28.56
C ALA A 32 -17.32 15.58 29.22
N LEU A 33 -18.09 14.51 28.99
CA LEU A 33 -17.77 13.19 29.50
C LEU A 33 -16.34 12.85 29.03
N PRO A 34 -15.36 12.71 29.95
CA PRO A 34 -14.04 12.23 29.55
C PRO A 34 -14.21 10.76 29.14
N GLY A 35 -13.75 10.40 27.95
CA GLY A 35 -13.55 8.98 27.60
C GLY A 35 -14.48 8.35 26.55
N VAL A 36 -15.07 9.11 25.62
CA VAL A 36 -15.75 8.50 24.44
C VAL A 36 -15.00 8.72 23.12
N MET A 37 -14.03 9.65 23.06
CA MET A 37 -13.33 9.98 21.80
C MET A 37 -11.80 9.84 21.84
N ASP A 38 -11.23 9.20 22.87
CA ASP A 38 -9.76 9.08 22.98
C ASP A 38 -9.17 7.96 22.13
N HIS A 39 -10.02 7.14 21.51
CA HIS A 39 -9.61 6.16 20.52
C HIS A 39 -10.49 6.30 19.28
N VAL A 40 -10.07 7.19 18.38
CA VAL A 40 -10.42 6.99 16.96
C VAL A 40 -9.75 5.69 16.56
N ASP A 41 -10.49 4.59 16.63
CA ASP A 41 -10.09 3.37 15.96
C ASP A 41 -10.05 3.71 14.47
N VAL A 42 -8.84 4.00 13.97
CA VAL A 42 -8.57 4.27 12.54
C VAL A 42 -8.87 3.04 11.67
N SER A 43 -9.24 1.89 12.27
CA SER A 43 -9.86 0.81 11.52
C SER A 43 -11.31 1.14 11.21
N PHE A 44 -11.56 1.48 9.95
CA PHE A 44 -12.91 1.53 9.43
C PHE A 44 -13.45 0.10 9.23
N THR A 45 -14.77 -0.05 9.19
CA THR A 45 -15.36 -1.39 9.10
C THR A 45 -14.97 -2.08 7.79
N ARG A 46 -14.74 -3.39 7.86
CA ARG A 46 -14.55 -4.24 6.67
C ARG A 46 -15.66 -4.04 5.62
N ALA A 47 -16.89 -3.77 6.05
CA ALA A 47 -18.01 -3.47 5.16
C ALA A 47 -17.78 -2.18 4.36
N ARG A 48 -17.34 -1.09 5.01
CA ARG A 48 -16.98 0.17 4.34
C ARG A 48 -15.83 -0.05 3.34
N ALA A 49 -14.83 -0.85 3.69
CA ALA A 49 -13.74 -1.21 2.76
C ALA A 49 -14.20 -1.92 1.50
N ILE A 50 -15.08 -2.89 1.66
CA ILE A 50 -15.64 -3.62 0.53
C ILE A 50 -16.47 -2.69 -0.36
N LEU A 51 -17.24 -1.78 0.24
CA LEU A 51 -18.02 -0.78 -0.49
C LEU A 51 -17.10 0.14 -1.31
N VAL A 52 -16.09 0.75 -0.69
CA VAL A 52 -15.14 1.65 -1.36
C VAL A 52 -14.38 0.90 -2.46
N ALA A 53 -13.88 -0.30 -2.19
CA ALA A 53 -13.23 -1.16 -3.19
C ALA A 53 -14.16 -1.47 -4.38
N SER A 54 -15.46 -1.69 -4.13
CA SER A 54 -16.44 -1.95 -5.18
C SER A 54 -16.66 -0.75 -6.11
N ARG A 55 -16.53 0.48 -5.58
CA ARG A 55 -16.63 1.73 -6.33
C ARG A 55 -15.37 2.04 -7.13
N LEU A 56 -14.20 1.65 -6.63
CA LEU A 56 -12.93 1.72 -7.38
C LEU A 56 -12.84 0.69 -8.51
N LYS A 57 -13.44 -0.50 -8.34
CA LYS A 57 -13.41 -1.60 -9.31
C LYS A 57 -13.62 -1.18 -10.77
N PRO A 58 -14.69 -0.45 -11.16
CA PRO A 58 -14.88 -0.07 -12.57
C PRO A 58 -13.75 0.82 -13.11
N ILE A 59 -13.18 1.69 -12.28
CA ILE A 59 -12.06 2.56 -12.65
C ILE A 59 -10.83 1.68 -12.93
N LEU A 60 -10.49 0.79 -11.99
CA LEU A 60 -9.33 -0.09 -12.10
C LEU A 60 -9.44 -1.06 -13.29
N LEU A 61 -10.62 -1.65 -13.50
CA LEU A 61 -10.86 -2.61 -14.58
C LEU A 61 -10.79 -1.98 -15.97
N LYS A 62 -10.99 -0.67 -16.09
CA LYS A 62 -10.82 0.07 -17.35
C LYS A 62 -9.35 0.13 -17.79
N HIS A 63 -8.43 0.16 -16.83
CA HIS A 63 -7.00 0.37 -17.09
C HIS A 63 -6.15 -0.89 -16.91
N CYS A 64 -6.67 -1.94 -16.26
CA CYS A 64 -5.88 -3.14 -16.03
C CYS A 64 -5.72 -4.00 -17.30
N LEU A 65 -4.55 -4.62 -17.43
CA LEU A 65 -4.28 -5.68 -18.37
C LEU A 65 -5.05 -6.95 -18.00
N ARG A 66 -5.17 -7.84 -18.98
CA ARG A 66 -5.78 -9.16 -18.81
C ARG A 66 -4.72 -10.25 -19.00
N SER A 67 -4.93 -11.37 -18.30
CA SER A 67 -4.18 -12.61 -18.53
C SER A 67 -4.46 -13.16 -19.94
N PRO A 68 -3.69 -14.14 -20.42
CA PRO A 68 -3.99 -14.84 -21.67
C PRO A 68 -5.39 -15.47 -21.69
N SER A 69 -5.93 -15.84 -20.52
CA SER A 69 -7.29 -16.36 -20.35
C SER A 69 -8.38 -15.28 -20.23
N GLY A 70 -8.03 -14.01 -20.48
CA GLY A 70 -8.98 -12.88 -20.43
C GLY A 70 -9.33 -12.37 -19.03
N LYS A 71 -8.77 -12.97 -17.97
CA LYS A 71 -9.03 -12.54 -16.59
C LYS A 71 -8.32 -11.21 -16.29
N PRO A 72 -8.98 -10.23 -15.67
CA PRO A 72 -8.32 -9.01 -15.21
C PRO A 72 -7.16 -9.31 -14.27
N LEU A 73 -6.02 -8.66 -14.50
CA LEU A 73 -4.87 -8.67 -13.59
C LEU A 73 -5.02 -7.50 -12.60
N CYS A 74 -6.07 -7.60 -11.79
CA CYS A 74 -6.41 -6.64 -10.74
C CYS A 74 -7.09 -7.40 -9.61
N GLN A 75 -6.50 -7.41 -8.42
CA GLN A 75 -7.06 -8.13 -7.25
C GLN A 75 -6.84 -7.36 -5.95
N LEU A 76 -7.83 -7.45 -5.06
CA LEU A 76 -7.69 -7.07 -3.66
C LEU A 76 -6.62 -7.92 -3.00
N ALA A 77 -5.80 -7.29 -2.17
CA ALA A 77 -4.74 -7.89 -1.38
C ALA A 77 -4.94 -7.55 0.10
N GLY A 78 -3.85 -7.51 0.87
CA GLY A 78 -3.89 -6.97 2.20
C GLY A 78 -4.73 -7.71 3.23
N SER A 79 -5.03 -6.96 4.28
CA SER A 79 -5.89 -7.37 5.40
C SER A 79 -7.28 -7.84 4.93
N LEU A 80 -7.85 -7.17 3.93
CA LEU A 80 -9.15 -7.53 3.35
C LEU A 80 -9.16 -8.91 2.72
N ARG A 81 -8.14 -9.25 1.93
CA ARG A 81 -8.03 -10.55 1.29
C ARG A 81 -7.79 -11.67 2.31
N ARG A 82 -7.04 -11.39 3.38
CA ARG A 82 -6.84 -12.32 4.51
C ARG A 82 -8.06 -12.47 5.43
N ARG A 83 -9.08 -11.60 5.29
CA ARG A 83 -10.21 -11.49 6.22
C ARG A 83 -9.73 -11.23 7.67
N ALA A 84 -8.72 -10.37 7.81
CA ALA A 84 -8.23 -9.98 9.13
C ALA A 84 -9.33 -9.29 9.95
N ARG A 85 -9.22 -9.37 11.28
CA ARG A 85 -10.17 -8.72 12.20
C ARG A 85 -10.22 -7.21 12.02
N HIS A 86 -9.06 -6.60 11.81
CA HIS A 86 -8.89 -5.16 11.60
C HIS A 86 -8.43 -4.89 10.16
N VAL A 87 -9.01 -3.86 9.54
CA VAL A 87 -8.69 -3.37 8.20
C VAL A 87 -8.33 -1.90 8.35
N HIS A 88 -7.14 -1.52 7.91
CA HIS A 88 -6.62 -0.15 8.04
C HIS A 88 -6.61 0.60 6.70
N ASP A 89 -6.69 -0.14 5.60
CA ASP A 89 -6.51 0.32 4.23
C ASP A 89 -7.13 -0.68 3.23
N ILE A 90 -7.13 -0.29 1.96
CA ILE A 90 -7.44 -1.17 0.83
C ILE A 90 -6.17 -1.37 0.02
N ASP A 91 -5.61 -2.57 0.08
CA ASP A 91 -4.50 -2.97 -0.78
C ASP A 91 -5.01 -3.58 -2.09
N ILE A 92 -4.46 -3.15 -3.23
CA ILE A 92 -4.82 -3.66 -4.56
C ILE A 92 -3.56 -3.91 -5.37
N VAL A 93 -3.43 -5.11 -5.93
CA VAL A 93 -2.40 -5.41 -6.95
C VAL A 93 -3.02 -5.24 -8.32
N VAL A 94 -2.37 -4.45 -9.18
CA VAL A 94 -2.86 -4.20 -10.53
C VAL A 94 -1.72 -4.23 -11.54
N SER A 95 -1.95 -4.90 -12.66
CA SER A 95 -1.08 -4.80 -13.83
C SER A 95 -1.74 -3.89 -14.85
N ILE A 96 -1.09 -2.77 -15.16
CA ILE A 96 -1.67 -1.69 -15.98
C ILE A 96 -0.92 -1.48 -17.30
N SER A 97 0.40 -1.71 -17.30
CA SER A 97 1.22 -1.56 -18.50
C SER A 97 2.29 -2.65 -18.58
N ARG A 98 2.64 -3.01 -19.81
CA ARG A 98 3.86 -3.80 -20.11
C ARG A 98 5.05 -2.89 -20.42
N THR A 99 4.77 -1.65 -20.78
CA THR A 99 5.73 -0.62 -21.18
C THR A 99 6.09 0.25 -19.97
N PRO A 100 7.38 0.50 -19.71
CA PRO A 100 7.82 1.51 -18.77
C PRO A 100 7.18 2.89 -19.04
N ASP A 101 6.86 3.61 -17.98
CA ASP A 101 6.12 4.87 -18.06
C ASP A 101 6.87 5.99 -18.77
N ASP A 102 8.19 6.01 -18.62
CA ASP A 102 9.10 6.97 -19.24
C ASP A 102 9.20 6.82 -20.77
N LEU A 103 8.64 5.74 -21.33
CA LEU A 103 8.56 5.51 -22.77
C LEU A 103 7.21 5.91 -23.38
N MET A 104 6.29 6.49 -22.60
CA MET A 104 4.96 6.89 -23.06
C MET A 104 4.67 8.35 -22.72
N ALA A 105 4.04 9.07 -23.63
CA ALA A 105 3.50 10.39 -23.32
C ALA A 105 2.45 10.26 -22.20
N PRO A 106 2.36 11.21 -21.23
CA PRO A 106 1.48 11.08 -20.07
C PRO A 106 0.01 10.79 -20.41
N GLU A 107 -0.51 11.38 -21.48
CA GLU A 107 -1.89 11.19 -21.96
C GLU A 107 -2.15 9.80 -22.56
N GLN A 108 -1.11 9.07 -22.93
CA GLN A 108 -1.17 7.69 -23.43
C GLN A 108 -0.78 6.66 -22.36
N ASN A 109 -0.20 7.13 -21.25
CA ASN A 109 0.26 6.30 -20.16
C ASN A 109 -0.96 5.84 -19.33
N PRO A 110 -1.28 4.54 -19.29
CA PRO A 110 -2.48 4.08 -18.60
C PRO A 110 -2.45 4.27 -17.08
N ARG A 111 -1.27 4.41 -16.45
CA ARG A 111 -1.14 4.78 -15.03
C ARG A 111 -1.46 6.25 -14.82
N SER A 112 -0.98 7.15 -15.67
CA SER A 112 -1.39 8.55 -15.64
C SER A 112 -2.89 8.70 -15.86
N CYS A 113 -3.49 7.99 -16.81
CA CYS A 113 -4.95 8.00 -16.99
C CYS A 113 -5.70 7.47 -15.76
N LEU A 114 -5.19 6.44 -15.09
CA LEU A 114 -5.78 5.95 -13.83
C LEU A 114 -5.70 7.02 -12.74
N ARG A 115 -4.56 7.70 -12.59
CA ARG A 115 -4.38 8.79 -11.62
C ARG A 115 -5.43 9.89 -11.83
N GLU A 116 -5.59 10.35 -13.06
CA GLU A 116 -6.58 11.38 -13.39
C GLU A 116 -8.02 10.89 -13.16
N ALA A 117 -8.31 9.61 -13.45
CA ALA A 117 -9.62 9.04 -13.17
C ALA A 117 -9.94 8.93 -11.67
N ILE A 118 -8.92 8.74 -10.81
CA ILE A 118 -9.06 8.78 -9.35
C ILE A 118 -9.31 10.22 -8.88
N ILE A 119 -8.54 11.19 -9.37
CA ILE A 119 -8.73 12.62 -9.04
C ILE A 119 -10.10 13.12 -9.47
N ALA A 120 -10.56 12.74 -10.66
CA ALA A 120 -11.90 13.07 -11.17
C ALA A 120 -13.05 12.48 -10.33
N ARG A 121 -12.74 11.58 -9.39
CA ARG A 121 -13.66 10.98 -8.43
C ARG A 121 -13.36 11.44 -7.00
N GLU A 122 -12.75 12.62 -6.86
CA GLU A 122 -12.39 13.26 -5.59
C GLU A 122 -11.41 12.43 -4.74
N GLY A 123 -10.61 11.58 -5.39
CA GLY A 123 -9.52 10.88 -4.72
C GLY A 123 -8.33 11.80 -4.46
N GLU A 124 -7.86 11.82 -3.21
CA GLU A 124 -6.72 12.63 -2.77
C GLU A 124 -5.42 11.83 -2.92
N ILE A 125 -4.58 12.20 -3.90
CA ILE A 125 -3.30 11.53 -4.13
C ILE A 125 -2.29 11.91 -3.05
N VAL A 126 -1.81 10.92 -2.30
CA VAL A 126 -0.76 11.07 -1.28
C VAL A 126 0.62 10.81 -1.89
N SER A 127 0.75 9.75 -2.69
CA SER A 127 1.97 9.44 -3.43
C SER A 127 1.68 8.65 -4.71
N TRP A 128 2.51 8.81 -5.73
CA TRP A 128 2.35 8.12 -7.01
C TRP A 128 3.71 7.79 -7.62
N GLY A 129 4.17 6.56 -7.42
CA GLY A 129 5.47 6.06 -7.87
C GLY A 129 5.38 4.96 -8.93
N PRO A 130 6.52 4.43 -9.40
CA PRO A 130 6.57 3.43 -10.47
C PRO A 130 5.90 2.10 -10.10
N ASP A 131 6.11 1.63 -8.88
CA ASP A 131 5.62 0.32 -8.43
C ASP A 131 4.52 0.42 -7.35
N HIS A 132 4.26 1.63 -6.85
CA HIS A 132 3.33 1.86 -5.74
C HIS A 132 2.67 3.24 -5.83
N ALA A 133 1.38 3.33 -5.49
CA ALA A 133 0.68 4.59 -5.27
C ALA A 133 -0.19 4.52 -4.01
N ARG A 134 -0.28 5.64 -3.30
CA ARG A 134 -1.15 5.82 -2.14
C ARG A 134 -2.08 7.00 -2.36
N PHE A 135 -3.34 6.84 -2.00
CA PHE A 135 -4.33 7.91 -2.04
C PHE A 135 -5.45 7.66 -1.03
N ILE A 136 -6.22 8.68 -0.73
CA ILE A 136 -7.45 8.58 0.05
C ILE A 136 -8.63 8.59 -0.92
N PHE A 137 -9.56 7.65 -0.76
CA PHE A 137 -10.77 7.56 -1.56
C PHE A 137 -11.97 7.31 -0.66
N GLU A 138 -12.95 8.23 -0.65
CA GLU A 138 -14.10 8.17 0.28
C GLU A 138 -13.69 8.01 1.76
N GLU A 139 -12.68 8.79 2.16
CA GLU A 139 -12.03 8.80 3.49
C GLU A 139 -11.33 7.48 3.88
N VAL A 140 -11.11 6.58 2.92
CA VAL A 140 -10.42 5.32 3.14
C VAL A 140 -9.04 5.36 2.47
N PRO A 141 -7.95 5.02 3.18
CA PRO A 141 -6.63 4.85 2.58
C PRO A 141 -6.61 3.68 1.60
N VAL A 142 -5.99 3.89 0.44
CA VAL A 142 -5.85 2.91 -0.62
C VAL A 142 -4.39 2.85 -1.07
N ASP A 143 -3.84 1.65 -1.11
CA ASP A 143 -2.52 1.34 -1.65
C ASP A 143 -2.69 0.50 -2.92
N ILE A 144 -2.11 0.97 -4.02
CA ILE A 144 -2.05 0.26 -5.30
C ILE A 144 -0.61 -0.16 -5.55
N TYR A 145 -0.41 -1.46 -5.71
CA TYR A 145 0.85 -2.07 -6.15
C TYR A 145 0.81 -2.30 -7.66
N PHE A 146 1.59 -1.52 -8.39
CA PHE A 146 1.75 -1.67 -9.83
C PHE A 146 2.71 -2.82 -10.13
N THR A 147 2.33 -3.67 -11.08
CA THR A 147 3.18 -4.79 -11.48
C THR A 147 3.02 -5.16 -12.95
N LYS A 148 3.87 -6.05 -13.45
CA LYS A 148 3.78 -6.61 -14.80
C LYS A 148 3.05 -7.95 -14.76
N PRO A 149 2.45 -8.41 -15.88
CA PRO A 149 1.71 -9.67 -15.90
C PRO A 149 2.53 -10.88 -15.44
N SER A 150 3.83 -10.90 -15.74
CA SER A 150 4.75 -11.98 -15.36
C SER A 150 5.09 -12.04 -13.88
N ARG A 151 4.86 -10.94 -13.14
CA ARG A 151 5.17 -10.77 -11.70
C ARG A 151 3.92 -10.74 -10.83
N PHE A 152 2.73 -10.80 -11.44
CA PHE A 152 1.46 -10.62 -10.76
C PHE A 152 1.26 -11.61 -9.60
N ALA A 153 1.67 -12.88 -9.78
CA ALA A 153 1.55 -13.88 -8.73
C ALA A 153 2.39 -13.52 -7.48
N VAL A 154 3.64 -13.10 -7.67
CA VAL A 154 4.53 -12.68 -6.57
C VAL A 154 4.01 -11.41 -5.92
N ALA A 155 3.63 -10.40 -6.72
CA ALA A 155 3.03 -9.16 -6.23
C ALA A 155 1.81 -9.45 -5.33
N LEU A 156 0.93 -10.34 -5.78
CA LEU A 156 -0.25 -10.72 -5.02
C LEU A 156 0.10 -11.42 -3.71
N VAL A 157 1.06 -12.34 -3.68
CA VAL A 157 1.50 -13.00 -2.44
C VAL A 157 2.08 -11.96 -1.47
N VAL A 158 2.96 -11.09 -1.95
CA VAL A 158 3.66 -10.06 -1.16
C VAL A 158 2.66 -9.05 -0.57
N ALA A 159 1.84 -8.42 -1.42
CA ALA A 159 0.84 -7.44 -0.99
C ALA A 159 -0.27 -8.08 -0.14
N THR A 160 -0.52 -9.38 -0.29
CA THR A 160 -1.45 -10.09 0.61
C THR A 160 -0.86 -10.23 2.01
N GLY A 161 0.47 -10.20 2.20
CA GLY A 161 1.10 -10.30 3.51
C GLY A 161 0.65 -11.54 4.30
N SER A 162 0.63 -11.51 5.64
CA SER A 162 1.06 -10.43 6.55
C SER A 162 2.58 -10.20 6.56
N VAL A 163 3.07 -9.23 7.35
CA VAL A 163 4.51 -9.02 7.59
C VAL A 163 5.17 -10.30 8.15
N HIS A 164 4.50 -11.00 9.06
CA HIS A 164 5.03 -12.25 9.62
C HIS A 164 5.09 -13.36 8.58
N HIS A 165 4.04 -13.48 7.76
CA HIS A 165 4.05 -14.40 6.63
C HIS A 165 5.16 -14.07 5.63
N LEU A 166 5.38 -12.79 5.30
CA LEU A 166 6.43 -12.36 4.38
C LEU A 166 7.83 -12.69 4.90
N ARG A 167 8.08 -12.56 6.22
CA ARG A 167 9.34 -12.99 6.85
C ARG A 167 9.56 -14.50 6.70
N LYS A 168 8.50 -15.32 6.83
CA LYS A 168 8.60 -16.77 6.59
C LYS A 168 8.95 -17.06 5.13
N LEU A 169 8.33 -16.37 4.17
CA LEU A 169 8.66 -16.54 2.75
C LEU A 169 10.11 -16.17 2.46
N ASP A 170 10.60 -15.07 3.01
CA ASP A 170 11.99 -14.63 2.83
C ASP A 170 12.99 -15.64 3.42
N LEU A 171 12.73 -16.15 4.63
CA LEU A 171 13.55 -17.21 5.23
C LEU A 171 13.61 -18.45 4.32
N ARG A 172 12.46 -18.89 3.81
CA ARG A 172 12.36 -20.04 2.89
C ARG A 172 13.07 -19.79 1.56
N ALA A 173 12.99 -18.58 1.04
CA ALA A 173 13.72 -18.20 -0.17
C ALA A 173 15.24 -18.37 0.05
N ARG A 174 15.76 -17.86 1.16
CA ARG A 174 17.18 -17.96 1.52
C ARG A 174 17.64 -19.40 1.71
N GLU A 175 16.86 -20.24 2.41
CA GLU A 175 17.11 -21.68 2.54
C GLU A 175 17.22 -22.38 1.17
N ARG A 176 16.44 -21.90 0.20
CA ARG A 176 16.43 -22.39 -1.20
C ARG A 176 17.49 -21.73 -2.09
N LYS A 177 18.38 -20.90 -1.55
CA LYS A 177 19.35 -20.10 -2.32
C LYS A 177 18.68 -19.19 -3.35
N LEU A 178 17.51 -18.68 -3.01
CA LEU A 178 16.75 -17.71 -3.78
C LEU A 178 16.70 -16.37 -3.02
N ARG A 179 16.37 -15.30 -3.73
CA ARG A 179 16.14 -13.97 -3.18
C ARG A 179 14.73 -13.50 -3.51
N LEU A 180 13.90 -13.36 -2.49
CA LEU A 180 12.61 -12.67 -2.59
C LEU A 180 12.85 -11.15 -2.55
N GLN A 181 12.30 -10.42 -3.51
CA GLN A 181 12.32 -8.96 -3.58
C GLN A 181 10.88 -8.44 -3.60
N PRO A 182 10.30 -8.16 -2.41
CA PRO A 182 8.95 -7.64 -2.28
C PRO A 182 8.70 -6.38 -3.12
N GLU A 183 9.64 -5.44 -3.11
CA GLU A 183 9.52 -4.13 -3.75
C GLU A 183 9.45 -4.23 -5.28
N ASN A 184 10.16 -5.21 -5.85
CA ASN A 184 10.20 -5.46 -7.30
C ASN A 184 9.22 -6.55 -7.75
N HIS A 185 8.47 -7.12 -6.81
CA HIS A 185 7.52 -8.21 -7.03
C HIS A 185 8.14 -9.45 -7.71
N LEU A 186 9.33 -9.89 -7.27
CA LEU A 186 10.02 -11.00 -7.93
C LEU A 186 10.77 -11.94 -6.98
N ILE A 187 11.06 -13.14 -7.47
CA ILE A 187 12.00 -14.09 -6.86
C ILE A 187 13.14 -14.31 -7.85
N GLN A 188 14.38 -14.25 -7.37
CA GLN A 188 15.58 -14.44 -8.16
C GLN A 188 16.42 -15.61 -7.68
N ARG A 189 17.18 -16.20 -8.60
CA ARG A 189 18.30 -17.09 -8.28
C ARG A 189 19.51 -16.28 -7.84
N GLN A 190 20.56 -16.95 -7.36
CA GLN A 190 21.80 -16.30 -6.94
C GLN A 190 22.50 -15.55 -8.10
N ASP A 191 22.37 -16.06 -9.33
CA ASP A 191 22.85 -15.42 -10.56
C ASP A 191 21.99 -14.23 -11.03
N GLN A 192 21.03 -13.79 -10.21
CA GLN A 192 20.11 -12.68 -10.47
C GLN A 192 19.08 -12.94 -11.58
N SER A 193 19.00 -14.15 -12.13
CA SER A 193 17.93 -14.51 -13.06
C SER A 193 16.57 -14.58 -12.35
N GLU A 194 15.55 -13.97 -12.97
CA GLU A 194 14.18 -13.94 -12.45
C GLU A 194 13.47 -15.28 -12.67
N ILE A 195 12.72 -15.73 -11.66
CA ILE A 195 11.84 -16.90 -11.77
C ILE A 195 10.42 -16.40 -12.01
N LEU A 196 9.90 -16.66 -13.21
CA LEU A 196 8.54 -16.29 -13.59
C LEU A 196 7.55 -17.34 -13.06
N MET A 197 6.46 -16.87 -12.46
CA MET A 197 5.42 -17.71 -11.88
C MET A 197 4.04 -17.19 -12.26
N ARG A 198 3.13 -18.10 -12.57
CA ARG A 198 1.80 -17.79 -13.09
C ARG A 198 0.72 -17.85 -12.01
N SER A 199 1.02 -18.47 -10.87
CA SER A 199 0.09 -18.70 -9.77
C SER A 199 0.76 -18.52 -8.41
N GLU A 200 -0.04 -18.25 -7.38
CA GLU A 200 0.47 -18.21 -6.00
C GLU A 200 0.99 -19.59 -5.56
N ASP A 201 0.36 -20.68 -6.01
CA ASP A 201 0.83 -22.06 -5.77
C ASP A 201 2.26 -22.29 -6.24
N GLU A 202 2.61 -21.79 -7.43
CA GLU A 202 3.99 -21.83 -7.93
C GLU A 202 4.96 -21.04 -7.04
N VAL A 203 4.52 -19.91 -6.48
CA VAL A 203 5.30 -19.12 -5.51
C VAL A 203 5.59 -19.93 -4.24
N TYR A 204 4.61 -20.64 -3.69
CA TYR A 204 4.87 -21.50 -2.53
C TYR A 204 5.74 -22.72 -2.90
N SER A 205 5.47 -23.34 -4.05
CA SER A 205 6.20 -24.53 -4.52
C SER A 205 7.70 -24.25 -4.69
N ILE A 206 8.07 -23.12 -5.32
CA ILE A 206 9.49 -22.77 -5.50
C ILE A 206 10.20 -22.55 -4.17
N LEU A 207 9.49 -22.01 -3.18
CA LEU A 207 9.95 -21.82 -1.81
C LEU A 207 9.91 -23.09 -0.96
N GLY A 208 9.41 -24.20 -1.50
CA GLY A 208 9.36 -25.47 -0.77
C GLY A 208 8.26 -25.56 0.26
N MET A 209 7.19 -24.81 0.05
CA MET A 209 6.07 -24.71 0.97
C MET A 209 4.82 -25.28 0.32
N PRO A 210 3.91 -25.90 1.09
CA PRO A 210 2.55 -26.11 0.62
C PRO A 210 1.86 -24.77 0.41
N TYR A 211 0.87 -24.73 -0.50
CA TYR A 211 0.05 -23.55 -0.70
C TYR A 211 -0.61 -23.10 0.61
N GLN A 212 -0.53 -21.79 0.88
CA GLN A 212 -1.25 -21.18 2.00
C GLN A 212 -2.33 -20.24 1.45
N SER A 213 -3.59 -20.57 1.76
CA SER A 213 -4.72 -19.68 1.47
C SER A 213 -4.55 -18.34 2.18
N PRO A 214 -5.10 -17.23 1.64
CA PRO A 214 -4.94 -15.90 2.25
C PRO A 214 -5.28 -15.83 3.75
N GLN A 215 -6.30 -16.57 4.20
CA GLN A 215 -6.75 -16.57 5.59
C GLN A 215 -5.74 -17.18 6.56
N MET A 216 -4.82 -18.03 6.07
CA MET A 216 -3.79 -18.69 6.88
C MET A 216 -2.51 -17.85 7.03
N ARG A 217 -2.40 -16.73 6.31
CA ARG A 217 -1.17 -15.91 6.21
C ARG A 217 -1.06 -14.86 7.33
N ALA A 218 -1.47 -15.21 8.54
CA ALA A 218 -1.44 -14.32 9.70
C ALA A 218 -0.01 -14.03 10.19
#